data_AF-A0A7W1JGI5-F1
#
_entry.id   AF-A0A7W1JGI5-F1
#
_cell.length_a   1.000
_cell.length_b   1.000
_cell.length_c   1.000
_cell.angle_alpha   90.00
_cell.angle_beta   90.00
_cell.angle_gamma   90.00
#
_symmetry.space_group_name_H-M   'P 1'
#
loop_
_entity.id
_entity.type
_entity.pdbx_description
1 polymer ?
#
loop_
_entity_poly.entity_id
_entity_poly.type
_entity_poly.pdbx_seq_one_letter_code
_entity_poly.pdbx_strand_id
1 'polypeptide(L)'
;MKTPCTLLTTEANGVLRPAHGRQPVMLHRADYDRGSDMDVRQTELLPELFAAYPAKEIKSHRMNTLDNQPIINHVQPINSL
;
A
#
# COMPACT_ATOMS: atom_id res chain seq x y z
N MET A 1 -15.26 -6.66 -20.03
CA MET A 1 -14.43 -5.44 -20.04
C MET A 1 -14.07 -5.10 -18.61
N LYS A 2 -12.78 -4.99 -18.25
CA LYS A 2 -12.37 -4.54 -16.92
C LYS A 2 -12.44 -3.01 -16.89
N THR A 3 -13.02 -2.42 -15.85
CA THR A 3 -12.94 -0.99 -15.61
C THR A 3 -11.53 -0.63 -15.14
N PRO A 4 -10.93 0.46 -15.65
CA PRO A 4 -9.63 0.91 -15.17
C PRO A 4 -9.75 1.39 -13.71
N CYS A 5 -8.71 1.13 -12.92
CA CYS A 5 -8.58 1.64 -11.57
C CYS A 5 -7.19 2.25 -11.38
N THR A 6 -7.07 3.15 -10.41
CA THR A 6 -5.83 3.85 -10.07
C THR A 6 -5.50 3.60 -8.61
N LEU A 7 -4.23 3.38 -8.29
CA LEU A 7 -3.76 3.30 -6.91
C LEU A 7 -3.66 4.70 -6.31
N LEU A 8 -4.32 4.90 -5.17
CA LEU A 8 -4.13 6.09 -4.35
C LEU A 8 -2.81 5.99 -3.58
N THR A 9 -2.16 7.12 -3.37
CA THR A 9 -0.87 7.18 -2.65
C THR A 9 -0.85 8.31 -1.67
N THR A 10 -0.02 8.16 -0.63
CA THR A 10 0.28 9.18 0.37
C THR A 10 1.78 9.44 0.41
N GLU A 11 2.19 10.38 1.25
CA GLU A 11 3.58 10.52 1.69
C GLU A 11 4.09 9.23 2.34
N ALA A 12 5.36 8.90 2.15
CA ALA A 12 5.99 7.75 2.78
C ALA A 12 6.14 7.91 4.30
N ASN A 13 5.95 6.82 5.04
CA ASN A 13 6.26 6.73 6.46
C ASN A 13 7.77 6.56 6.69
N GLY A 14 8.19 6.50 7.96
CA GLY A 14 9.61 6.36 8.32
C GLY A 14 10.29 5.09 7.81
N VAL A 15 9.56 4.00 7.59
CA VAL A 15 10.11 2.73 7.06
C VAL A 15 10.36 2.82 5.56
N LEU A 16 9.47 3.48 4.81
CA LEU A 16 9.53 3.58 3.36
C LEU A 16 10.38 4.77 2.86
N ARG A 17 10.47 5.85 3.65
CA ARG A 17 11.17 7.09 3.25
C ARG A 17 12.60 6.89 2.73
N PRO A 18 13.43 5.97 3.28
CA PRO A 18 14.77 5.72 2.73
C PRO A 18 14.78 5.11 1.33
N ALA A 19 13.69 4.42 0.93
CA ALA A 19 13.57 3.78 -0.37
C ALA A 19 12.78 4.63 -1.39
N HIS A 20 11.72 5.31 -0.95
CA HIS A 20 10.87 6.12 -1.82
C HIS A 20 10.07 7.18 -1.04
N GLY A 21 9.70 8.28 -1.70
CA GLY A 21 8.96 9.40 -1.07
C GLY A 21 7.45 9.19 -0.93
N ARG A 22 6.88 8.22 -1.64
CA ARG A 22 5.43 7.90 -1.63
C ARG A 22 5.19 6.45 -1.21
N GLN A 23 4.02 6.19 -0.64
CA GLN A 23 3.50 4.86 -0.38
C GLN A 23 2.06 4.75 -0.91
N PRO A 24 1.57 3.54 -1.24
CA PRO A 24 0.15 3.36 -1.49
C PRO A 24 -0.66 3.65 -0.22
N VAL A 25 -1.90 4.10 -0.38
CA VAL A 25 -2.87 4.08 0.73
C VAL A 25 -3.06 2.63 1.15
N MET A 26 -2.84 2.34 2.43
CA MET A 26 -3.05 1.02 3.03
C MET A 26 -4.11 1.13 4.11
N LEU A 27 -5.11 0.24 4.08
CA LEU A 27 -6.19 0.23 5.06
C LEU A 27 -5.90 -0.76 6.18
N HIS A 28 -6.28 -0.43 7.43
CA HIS A 28 -6.41 -1.47 8.43
C HIS A 28 -7.55 -2.41 8.03
N ARG A 29 -7.44 -3.68 8.40
CA ARG A 29 -8.46 -4.69 8.06
C ARG A 29 -9.86 -4.30 8.55
N ALA A 30 -9.96 -3.65 9.72
CA ALA A 30 -11.22 -3.19 10.28
C ALA A 30 -11.89 -2.09 9.45
N ASP A 31 -11.13 -1.36 8.64
CA ASP A 31 -11.62 -0.25 7.82
C ASP A 31 -11.87 -0.66 6.36
N TYR A 32 -11.71 -1.94 6.02
CA TYR A 32 -11.86 -2.42 4.64
C TYR A 32 -13.27 -2.16 4.09
N ASP A 33 -14.30 -2.55 4.86
CA ASP A 33 -15.69 -2.37 4.47
C ASP A 33 -16.05 -0.87 4.39
N ARG A 34 -15.52 -0.07 5.32
CA ARG A 34 -15.66 1.40 5.31
C ARG A 34 -15.06 2.02 4.05
N GLY A 35 -13.91 1.53 3.58
CA GLY A 35 -13.30 1.99 2.32
C GLY A 35 -14.10 1.60 1.07
N SER A 36 -14.82 0.48 1.11
CA SER A 36 -15.68 0.02 0.02
C SER A 36 -17.05 0.70 -0.01
N ASP A 37 -17.58 1.12 1.16
CA ASP A 37 -18.88 1.78 1.34
C ASP A 37 -18.80 3.32 1.29
N MET A 38 -17.69 3.88 0.83
CA MET A 38 -17.50 5.32 0.66
C MET A 38 -18.46 5.88 -0.41
N ASP A 39 -19.71 6.19 -0.03
CA ASP A 39 -20.47 7.23 -0.72
C ASP A 39 -19.68 8.53 -0.55
N VAL A 40 -19.43 9.22 -1.67
CA VAL A 40 -18.47 10.32 -1.83
C VAL A 40 -18.80 11.55 -0.95
N ARG A 41 -19.88 11.48 -0.15
CA ARG A 41 -20.44 12.57 0.65
C ARG A 41 -19.92 12.68 2.07
N GLN A 42 -19.13 11.73 2.58
CA GLN A 42 -18.59 11.76 3.95
C GLN A 42 -17.10 12.11 3.99
N THR A 43 -16.74 13.24 3.37
CA THR A 43 -15.35 13.67 3.17
C THR A 43 -14.57 13.94 4.47
N GLU A 44 -15.29 14.21 5.56
CA GLU A 44 -14.71 14.51 6.89
C GLU A 44 -14.08 13.27 7.55
N LEU A 45 -14.52 12.08 7.15
CA LEU A 45 -14.07 10.79 7.68
C LEU A 45 -12.86 10.21 6.94
N LEU A 46 -12.43 10.86 5.86
CA LEU A 46 -11.40 10.42 4.94
C LEU A 46 -9.93 10.69 5.33
N PRO A 47 -9.59 11.74 6.10
CA PRO A 47 -8.19 12.08 6.33
C PRO A 47 -7.38 10.96 7.01
N GLU A 48 -8.00 10.22 7.93
CA GLU A 48 -7.35 9.09 8.62
C GLU A 48 -7.13 7.90 7.68
N LEU A 49 -8.09 7.65 6.78
CA LEU A 49 -8.05 6.54 5.83
C LEU A 49 -7.00 6.75 4.73
N PHE A 50 -6.71 8.01 4.39
CA PHE A 50 -5.74 8.41 3.37
C PHE A 50 -4.43 8.97 3.94
N ALA A 51 -4.13 8.64 5.20
CA ALA A 51 -2.86 8.94 5.82
C ALA A 51 -1.79 7.88 5.51
N ALA A 52 -0.54 8.24 5.79
CA ALA A 52 0.58 7.32 5.75
C ALA A 52 0.36 6.16 6.75
N TYR A 53 0.53 4.91 6.30
CA TYR A 53 0.34 3.75 7.18
C TYR A 53 1.35 3.77 8.35
N PRO A 54 0.97 3.36 9.58
CA PRO A 54 1.86 3.40 10.73
C PRO A 54 3.16 2.61 10.52
N ALA A 55 4.30 3.30 10.64
CA ALA A 55 5.62 2.71 10.44
C ALA A 55 5.90 1.49 11.35
N LYS A 56 5.34 1.48 12.56
CA LYS A 56 5.49 0.39 13.54
C LYS A 56 4.77 -0.90 13.14
N GLU A 57 3.87 -0.85 12.17
CA GLU A 57 3.01 -1.96 11.75
C GLU A 57 3.43 -2.56 10.41
N ILE A 58 4.50 -2.02 9.80
CA ILE A 58 5.07 -2.51 8.55
C ILE A 58 6.56 -2.81 8.71
N LYS A 59 7.05 -3.80 7.98
CA LYS A 59 8.47 -4.13 7.88
C LYS A 59 8.91 -4.07 6.43
N SER A 60 10.13 -3.63 6.20
CA SER A 60 10.78 -3.67 4.90
C SER A 60 12.02 -4.56 4.95
N HIS A 61 12.27 -5.29 3.87
CA HIS A 61 13.43 -6.14 3.71
C HIS A 61 14.05 -5.87 2.34
N ARG A 62 15.38 -5.86 2.27
CA ARG A 62 16.10 -5.63 1.02
C ARG A 62 16.03 -6.89 0.16
N MET A 63 15.57 -6.75 -1.08
CA MET A 63 15.56 -7.81 -2.08
C MET A 63 16.79 -7.73 -2.98
N ASN A 64 17.10 -8.83 -3.67
CA ASN A 64 18.17 -8.84 -4.66
C ASN A 64 17.72 -8.04 -5.91
N THR A 65 18.62 -7.26 -6.49
CA THR A 65 18.32 -6.51 -7.72
C THR A 65 18.10 -7.41 -8.93
N LEU A 66 18.57 -8.67 -8.86
CA LEU A 66 18.31 -9.69 -9.87
C LEU A 66 16.82 -10.10 -9.94
N ASP A 67 16.03 -9.83 -8.89
CA ASP A 67 14.60 -10.15 -8.82
C ASP A 67 13.72 -9.11 -9.54
N ASN A 68 14.30 -8.10 -10.19
CA ASN A 68 13.59 -6.99 -10.83
C ASN A 68 13.02 -7.33 -12.23
N GLN A 69 12.74 -8.61 -12.51
CA GLN A 69 12.10 -9.05 -13.74
C GLN A 69 10.60 -9.26 -13.48
N PRO A 70 9.70 -8.68 -14.29
CA PRO A 70 8.27 -8.93 -14.15
C PRO A 70 7.93 -10.35 -14.60
N ILE A 71 8.03 -11.33 -13.70
CA ILE A 71 7.63 -12.71 -13.96
C ILE A 71 6.17 -12.87 -13.51
N ILE A 72 5.25 -12.64 -14.45
CA ILE A 72 3.81 -12.80 -14.20
C ILE A 72 3.54 -14.29 -13.95
N ASN A 73 2.99 -14.63 -12.78
CA ASN A 73 2.61 -15.97 -12.30
C ASN A 73 3.73 -16.90 -11.79
N HIS A 74 4.96 -16.43 -11.58
CA HIS A 74 5.92 -17.21 -10.80
C HIS A 74 5.87 -16.78 -9.34
N VAL A 75 5.37 -17.66 -8.47
CA VAL A 75 5.54 -17.50 -7.02
C VAL A 75 6.98 -17.85 -6.70
N GLN A 76 7.88 -16.87 -6.74
CA GLN A 76 9.13 -16.96 -5.99
C GLN A 76 8.75 -16.69 -4.53
N PRO A 77 9.14 -17.52 -3.55
CA PRO A 77 9.04 -17.13 -2.15
C PRO A 77 9.72 -15.77 -2.00
N ILE A 78 9.04 -14.80 -1.41
CA ILE A 78 9.73 -13.64 -0.82
C ILE A 78 10.73 -14.25 0.16
N ASN A 79 11.99 -14.34 -0.26
CA ASN A 79 13.01 -15.22 0.31
C ASN A 79 12.95 -15.25 1.83
N SER A 80 12.87 -16.47 2.38
CA SER A 80 12.85 -16.79 3.81
C SER A 80 13.75 -15.86 4.62
N LEU A 81 13.16 -15.20 5.62
CA LEU A 81 13.89 -14.49 6.68
C LEU A 81 14.88 -15.44 7.39
#